data_AF-A0A9D4XW89-F1
#
_entry.id   AF-A0A9D4XW89-F1
#
_cell.length_a   1.000
_cell.length_b   1.000
_cell.length_c   1.000
_cell.angle_alpha   90.00
_cell.angle_beta   90.00
_cell.angle_gamma   90.00
#
_symmetry.space_group_name_H-M   'P 1'
#
loop_
_entity.id
_entity.type
_entity.pdbx_description
1 polymer ?
#
loop_
_entity_poly.entity_id
_entity_poly.type
_entity_poly.pdbx_seq_one_letter_code
_entity_poly.pdbx_strand_id
1 'polypeptide(L)'
;EQEDGQHGGNKRLISVRSDQIRKLINHLGRSFFLSRLFHLQVLHQFDSDSNPNDDNVIENVRVLPRSIHLKAGTYAPLNVTFIRAPSDALLKVDIPIVFIGDDISPGLKKG
;
A
#
# COMPACT_ATOMS: atom_id res chain seq x y z
N GLU A 1 -20.22 12.28 3.29
CA GLU A 1 -18.93 12.14 2.58
C GLU A 1 -19.13 11.10 1.49
N GLN A 2 -18.66 11.34 0.26
CA GLN A 2 -19.00 10.48 -0.89
C GLN A 2 -18.49 9.05 -0.69
N GLU A 3 -19.36 8.07 -0.91
CA GLU A 3 -19.14 6.63 -0.68
C GLU A 3 -18.14 5.99 -1.66
N ASP A 4 -17.79 6.69 -2.75
CA ASP A 4 -16.90 6.18 -3.78
C ASP A 4 -15.45 6.62 -3.52
N GLY A 5 -14.64 5.69 -2.99
CA GLY A 5 -13.22 5.90 -2.68
C GLY A 5 -12.35 6.32 -3.87
N GLN A 6 -12.86 6.25 -5.10
CA GLN A 6 -12.17 6.69 -6.32
C GLN A 6 -12.30 8.20 -6.60
N HIS A 7 -13.43 8.81 -6.22
CA HIS A 7 -13.70 10.25 -6.43
C HIS A 7 -13.46 11.11 -5.17
N GLY A 8 -13.06 10.46 -4.07
CA GLY A 8 -13.05 10.99 -2.70
C GLY A 8 -12.55 12.42 -2.50
N GLY A 9 -13.39 13.22 -1.83
CA GLY A 9 -13.00 14.40 -1.07
C GLY A 9 -12.16 13.99 0.16
N ASN A 10 -11.24 14.86 0.58
CA ASN A 10 -10.18 14.61 1.58
C ASN A 10 -8.89 13.95 1.03
N LYS A 11 -8.40 14.48 -0.09
CA LYS A 11 -7.04 14.19 -0.60
C LYS A 11 -6.01 14.96 0.22
N ARG A 12 -4.98 14.28 0.69
CA ARG A 12 -3.87 14.88 1.44
C ARG A 12 -2.54 14.40 0.88
N LEU A 13 -1.61 15.33 0.69
CA LEU A 13 -0.22 14.99 0.43
C LEU A 13 0.46 14.64 1.76
N ILE A 14 1.12 13.49 1.79
CA ILE A 14 1.84 13.00 2.96
C ILE A 14 3.27 12.67 2.54
N SER A 15 4.19 12.83 3.48
CA SER A 15 5.54 12.30 3.36
C SER A 15 5.60 10.96 4.08
N VAL A 16 6.30 9.99 3.49
CA VAL A 16 6.54 8.67 4.07
C VAL A 16 8.02 8.36 4.02
N ARG A 17 8.53 7.63 5.02
CA ARG A 17 9.93 7.19 5.00
C ARG A 17 10.13 6.17 3.89
N SER A 18 11.04 6.47 2.95
CA SER A 18 11.27 5.63 1.77
C SER A 18 11.78 4.23 2.12
N ASP A 19 12.50 4.08 3.23
CA ASP A 19 13.02 2.80 3.70
C ASP A 19 11.88 1.87 4.17
N GLN A 20 10.85 2.41 4.82
CA GLN A 20 9.67 1.65 5.26
C GLN A 20 8.90 1.10 4.05
N ILE A 21 8.64 1.97 3.05
CA ILE A 21 7.98 1.56 1.81
C ILE A 21 8.82 0.51 1.07
N ARG A 22 10.15 0.72 0.98
CA ARG A 22 11.07 -0.24 0.37
C ARG A 22 11.06 -1.60 1.07
N LYS A 23 11.10 -1.62 2.41
CA LYS A 23 11.03 -2.85 3.21
C LYS A 23 9.72 -3.61 2.94
N LEU A 24 8.59 -2.90 2.90
CA LEU A 24 7.28 -3.50 2.60
C LEU A 24 7.24 -4.14 1.21
N ILE A 25 7.74 -3.44 0.19
CA ILE A 25 7.75 -3.95 -1.19
C ILE A 25 8.68 -5.14 -1.32
N ASN A 26 9.86 -5.10 -0.70
CA ASN A 26 10.81 -6.20 -0.76
C ASN A 26 10.27 -7.46 -0.06
N HIS A 27 9.51 -7.28 1.03
CA HIS A 27 8.94 -8.38 1.77
C HIS A 27 7.71 -9.00 1.09
N LEU A 28 6.80 -8.16 0.57
CA LEU A 28 5.54 -8.62 -0.02
C LEU A 28 5.64 -8.89 -1.53
N GLY A 29 6.54 -8.21 -2.23
CA GLY A 29 6.51 -8.07 -3.67
C GLY A 29 5.59 -6.92 -4.11
N ARG A 30 5.89 -6.33 -5.29
CA ARG A 30 5.19 -5.15 -5.81
C ARG A 30 3.69 -5.39 -6.02
N SER A 31 3.31 -6.49 -6.64
CA SER A 31 1.89 -6.75 -6.96
C SER A 31 1.06 -7.00 -5.70
N PHE A 32 1.59 -7.76 -4.75
CA PHE A 32 0.92 -8.01 -3.46
C PHE A 32 0.86 -6.76 -2.57
N PHE A 33 1.85 -5.87 -2.66
CA PHE A 33 1.79 -4.58 -2.00
C PHE A 33 0.58 -3.77 -2.49
N LEU A 34 0.34 -3.71 -3.80
CA LEU A 34 -0.80 -2.97 -4.38
C LEU A 34 -2.16 -3.62 -4.12
N SER A 35 -2.20 -4.93 -3.82
CA SER A 35 -3.44 -5.66 -3.58
C SER A 35 -3.80 -5.80 -2.10
N ARG A 36 -3.02 -5.21 -1.18
CA ARG A 36 -3.19 -5.36 0.27
C ARG A 36 -3.58 -4.05 0.94
N LEU A 37 -4.45 -4.15 1.93
CA LEU A 37 -4.87 -3.02 2.76
C LEU A 37 -3.88 -2.76 3.89
N PHE A 38 -3.68 -1.49 4.21
CA PHE A 38 -2.81 -1.04 5.29
C PHE A 38 -3.53 -0.06 6.21
N HIS A 39 -3.13 -0.05 7.47
CA HIS A 39 -3.47 1.04 8.39
C HIS A 39 -2.36 2.07 8.30
N LEU A 40 -2.71 3.27 7.83
CA LEU A 40 -1.81 4.40 7.69
C LEU A 40 -2.07 5.37 8.84
N GLN A 41 -1.04 5.58 9.65
CA GLN A 41 -1.03 6.60 10.69
C GLN A 41 -0.37 7.86 10.11
N VAL A 42 -1.07 8.98 10.16
CA VAL A 42 -0.57 10.28 9.72
C VAL A 42 -0.20 11.07 10.97
N LEU A 43 1.08 11.42 11.06
CA LEU A 43 1.65 12.16 12.19
C LEU A 43 1.93 13.61 11.78
N HIS A 44 2.00 14.53 12.76
CA HIS A 44 2.45 15.90 12.52
C HIS A 44 3.96 15.94 12.23
N GLN A 45 4.74 15.09 12.91
CA GLN A 45 6.19 14.94 12.69
C GLN A 45 6.62 13.46 12.80
N PHE A 46 7.61 13.03 12.01
CA PHE A 46 8.08 11.64 11.92
C PHE A 46 8.63 11.04 13.23
N ASP A 47 9.28 11.88 14.06
CA ASP A 47 10.12 11.44 15.17
C ASP A 47 9.77 12.19 16.47
N SER A 48 8.50 12.56 16.68
CA SER A 48 8.10 13.01 18.02
C SER A 48 8.28 11.84 18.97
N ASP A 49 9.20 11.99 19.92
CA ASP A 49 9.42 11.04 20.99
C ASP A 49 8.08 10.71 21.64
N SER A 50 7.70 9.44 21.53
CA SER A 50 6.42 8.89 21.96
C SER A 50 6.23 9.09 23.46
N ASN A 51 5.74 10.26 23.85
CA ASN A 51 5.03 10.40 25.10
C ASN A 51 3.62 9.83 24.88
N PRO A 52 3.11 8.99 25.79
CA PRO A 52 1.81 8.33 25.64
C PRO A 52 0.59 9.28 25.66
N ASN A 53 0.81 10.59 25.86
CA ASN A 53 -0.19 11.66 25.79
C ASN A 53 -0.04 12.54 24.53
N ASP A 54 0.75 12.13 23.54
CA ASP A 54 1.14 13.01 22.43
C ASP A 54 0.03 13.12 21.36
N ASP A 55 -0.54 14.32 21.24
CA ASP A 55 -1.49 14.79 20.23
C ASP A 55 -0.92 14.77 18.78
N ASN A 56 0.18 14.07 18.55
CA ASN A 56 0.92 14.06 17.28
C ASN A 56 0.27 13.20 16.20
N VAL A 57 -0.67 12.31 16.56
CA VAL A 57 -1.43 11.52 15.57
C VAL A 57 -2.58 12.37 15.03
N ILE A 58 -2.43 12.82 13.78
CA ILE A 58 -3.46 13.60 13.09
C ILE A 58 -4.61 12.68 12.68
N GLU A 59 -4.29 11.48 12.19
CA GLU A 59 -5.29 10.59 11.60
C GLU A 59 -4.81 9.14 11.53
N ASN A 60 -5.73 8.21 11.79
CA ASN A 60 -5.55 6.79 11.52
C ASN A 60 -6.57 6.36 10.46
N VAL A 61 -6.09 5.96 9.28
CA VAL A 61 -6.95 5.65 8.14
C VAL A 61 -6.56 4.32 7.51
N ARG A 62 -7.56 3.52 7.14
CA ARG A 62 -7.37 2.31 6.32
C ARG A 62 -7.24 2.71 4.85
N VAL A 63 -6.18 2.25 4.21
CA VAL A 63 -5.83 2.62 2.84
C VAL A 63 -5.48 1.41 1.98
N LEU A 64 -5.72 1.55 0.68
CA LEU A 64 -5.25 0.64 -0.36
C LEU A 64 -4.20 1.36 -1.23
N PRO A 65 -3.02 0.81 -1.47
CA PRO A 65 -2.05 1.39 -2.39
C PRO A 65 -2.56 1.24 -3.84
N ARG A 66 -2.75 2.36 -4.54
CA ARG A 66 -3.23 2.37 -5.93
C ARG A 66 -2.10 2.29 -6.94
N SER A 67 -1.00 2.99 -6.67
CA SER A 67 0.17 3.02 -7.54
C SER A 67 1.44 3.29 -6.75
N ILE A 68 2.56 2.84 -7.31
CA ILE A 68 3.89 3.13 -6.80
C ILE A 68 4.84 3.40 -7.96
N HIS A 69 5.55 4.53 -7.91
CA HIS A 69 6.59 4.83 -8.87
C HIS A 69 7.95 4.50 -8.27
N LEU A 70 8.68 3.65 -8.98
CA LEU A 70 10.04 3.25 -8.61
C LEU A 70 11.02 3.89 -9.60
N LYS A 71 12.17 4.32 -9.09
CA LYS A 71 13.28 4.78 -9.93
C LYS A 71 13.82 3.61 -10.76
N ALA A 72 14.01 3.85 -12.06
CA ALA A 72 14.60 2.86 -12.96
C ALA A 72 16.03 2.49 -12.50
N GLY A 73 16.39 1.20 -12.63
CA GLY A 73 17.69 0.65 -12.25
C GLY A 73 17.85 0.41 -10.75
N THR A 74 17.53 1.38 -9.88
CA THR A 74 17.72 1.25 -8.43
C THR A 74 16.51 0.69 -7.68
N TYR A 75 15.33 0.68 -8.31
CA TYR A 75 14.05 0.30 -7.69
C TYR A 75 13.74 1.05 -6.40
N ALA A 76 14.30 2.25 -6.22
CA ALA A 76 14.02 3.09 -5.07
C ALA A 76 12.62 3.72 -5.19
N PRO A 77 11.78 3.70 -4.14
CA PRO A 77 10.45 4.30 -4.20
C PRO A 77 10.55 5.83 -4.29
N LEU A 78 9.95 6.39 -5.34
CA LEU A 78 9.87 7.84 -5.58
C LEU A 78 8.56 8.41 -5.06
N ASN A 79 7.46 7.71 -5.30
CA ASN A 79 6.15 8.08 -4.77
C ASN A 79 5.29 6.84 -4.57
N VAL A 80 4.27 6.99 -3.72
CA VAL A 80 3.22 6.01 -3.54
C VAL A 80 1.90 6.75 -3.43
N THR A 81 0.88 6.26 -4.12
CA THR A 81 -0.48 6.81 -4.05
C THR A 81 -1.36 5.83 -3.30
N PHE A 82 -2.00 6.32 -2.25
CA PHE A 82 -2.98 5.56 -1.49
C PHE A 82 -4.38 6.08 -1.79
N ILE A 83 -5.34 5.17 -1.84
CA ILE A 83 -6.77 5.51 -1.77
C ILE A 83 -7.31 5.09 -0.40
N ARG A 84 -8.26 5.86 0.12
CA ARG A 84 -8.95 5.51 1.36
C ARG A 84 -9.82 4.29 1.11
N ALA A 85 -9.84 3.38 2.08
CA ALA A 85 -10.52 2.10 2.00
C ALA A 85 -11.35 1.88 3.27
N PRO A 86 -12.43 2.65 3.47
CA PRO A 86 -13.35 2.40 4.58
C PRO A 86 -14.01 1.03 4.39
N SER A 87 -14.54 0.46 5.48
CA SER A 87 -14.95 -0.93 5.52
C SER A 87 -16.16 -1.27 4.63
N ASP A 88 -16.94 -0.26 4.29
CA ASP A 88 -18.16 -0.29 3.48
C ASP A 88 -17.92 0.07 2.00
N ALA A 89 -16.75 0.61 1.64
CA ALA A 89 -16.49 1.02 0.27
C ALA A 89 -16.23 -0.17 -0.67
N LEU A 90 -16.80 -0.08 -1.87
CA LEU A 90 -16.50 -0.97 -2.99
C LEU A 90 -15.23 -0.48 -3.71
N LEU A 91 -14.18 -1.30 -3.69
CA LEU A 91 -12.89 -0.97 -4.29
C LEU A 91 -12.59 -1.90 -5.46
N LYS A 92 -12.21 -1.32 -6.59
CA LYS A 92 -11.61 -2.08 -7.69
C LYS A 92 -10.15 -2.35 -7.38
N VAL A 93 -9.80 -3.62 -7.19
CA VAL A 93 -8.45 -4.05 -6.81
C VAL A 93 -7.92 -5.07 -7.82
N ASP A 94 -6.68 -4.87 -8.26
CA ASP A 94 -5.98 -5.83 -9.10
C ASP A 94 -5.30 -6.87 -8.20
N ILE A 95 -5.74 -8.13 -8.27
CA ILE A 95 -5.22 -9.23 -7.44
C ILE A 95 -4.21 -10.05 -8.26
N PRO A 96 -2.98 -10.27 -7.77
CA PRO A 96 -2.01 -11.12 -8.47
C PRO A 96 -2.47 -12.58 -8.49
N ILE A 97 -2.34 -13.22 -9.65
CA ILE A 97 -2.57 -14.66 -9.81
C ILE A 97 -1.27 -15.40 -9.50
N VAL A 98 -1.36 -16.44 -8.67
CA VAL A 98 -0.24 -17.34 -8.36
C VAL A 98 -0.57 -18.71 -8.91
N PHE A 99 0.29 -19.22 -9.79
CA PHE A 99 0.20 -20.61 -10.25
C PHE A 99 0.80 -21.51 -9.18
N ILE A 100 0.06 -22.56 -8.82
CA ILE A 100 0.46 -23.56 -7.83
C ILE A 100 0.37 -24.93 -8.49
N GLY A 101 1.33 -25.81 -8.23
CA GLY A 101 1.33 -27.17 -8.78
C GLY A 101 1.84 -27.27 -10.22
N ASP A 102 2.55 -26.24 -10.70
CA ASP A 102 3.26 -26.28 -11.97
C ASP A 102 4.38 -27.34 -11.98
N ASP A 103 5.02 -27.53 -10.83
CA ASP A 103 6.03 -28.56 -10.55
C ASP A 103 5.51 -30.01 -10.66
N ILE A 104 4.20 -30.24 -10.54
CA ILE A 104 3.57 -31.57 -10.66
C ILE A 104 2.71 -31.73 -11.92
N SER A 105 2.49 -30.66 -12.70
CA SER A 105 1.60 -30.68 -13.85
C SER A 105 2.13 -31.59 -14.97
N PRO A 106 1.46 -32.73 -15.28
CA PRO A 106 1.90 -33.64 -16.33
C PRO A 106 1.85 -33.02 -17.73
N GLY A 107 0.97 -32.02 -17.93
CA GLY A 107 0.86 -31.27 -19.18
C GLY A 107 2.05 -30.33 -19.39
N LEU A 108 2.52 -29.65 -18.35
CA LEU A 108 3.70 -28.78 -18.44
C LEU A 108 5.01 -29.57 -18.56
N LYS A 109 5.11 -30.75 -17.93
CA LYS A 109 6.31 -31.60 -18.01
C LYS A 109 6.53 -32.24 -19.38
N LYS A 110 5.46 -32.42 -20.17
CA LYS A 110 5.53 -33.10 -21.46
C LYS A 110 5.94 -32.18 -22.62
N GLY A 111 5.95 -30.85 -22.41
CA GLY A 111 6.28 -29.85 -23.43
C GLY A 111 5.05 -29.38 -24.18
#